data_AF-E2C971-F1
#
_entry.id   AF-E2C971-F1
#
_cell.length_a   1.000
_cell.length_b   1.000
_cell.length_c   1.000
_cell.angle_alpha   90.00
_cell.angle_beta   90.00
_cell.angle_gamma   90.00
#
_symmetry.space_group_name_H-M   'P 1'
#
loop_
_entity.id
_entity.type
_entity.pdbx_description
1 polymer ?
#
loop_
_entity_poly.entity_id
_entity_poly.type
_entity_poly.pdbx_seq_one_letter_code
_entity_poly.pdbx_strand_id
1 'polypeptide(L)' 'NSKKLAVIAEVNNETRENVLKMEKLKIGWNICKVQDYIGILRCFKCCRYY' A
#
# COMPACT_ATOMS: atom_id res chain seq x y z
N ASN A 1 -16.22 -16.07 6.16
CA ASN A 1 -15.48 -15.63 4.96
C ASN A 1 -14.98 -14.20 5.21
N SER A 2 -13.75 -14.02 5.69
CA SER A 2 -13.26 -12.72 6.19
C SER A 2 -12.57 -11.93 5.06
N LYS A 3 -13.20 -10.85 4.59
CA LYS A 3 -12.59 -9.93 3.62
C LYS A 3 -11.46 -9.15 4.31
N LYS A 4 -10.22 -9.32 3.86
CA LYS A 4 -9.11 -8.44 4.25
C LYS A 4 -9.33 -7.05 3.65
N LEU A 5 -9.46 -6.04 4.50
CA LEU A 5 -9.50 -4.64 4.10
C LEU A 5 -8.07 -4.17 3.82
N ALA A 6 -7.83 -3.67 2.60
CA ALA A 6 -6.59 -3.01 2.22
C ALA A 6 -6.90 -1.52 1.94
N VAL A 7 -6.05 -0.63 2.43
CA VAL A 7 -6.18 0.82 2.24
C VAL A 7 -4.98 1.30 1.45
N ILE A 8 -5.23 2.11 0.42
CA ILE A 8 -4.20 2.80 -0.37
C ILE A 8 -4.19 4.25 0.10
N ALA A 9 -3.02 4.78 0.42
CA ALA A 9 -2.83 6.15 0.85
C ALA A 9 -1.72 6.81 0.03
N GLU A 10 -2.01 7.99 -0.52
CA GLU A 10 -1.01 8.83 -1.17
C GLU A 10 -0.27 9.63 -0.09
N VAL A 11 1.07 9.59 -0.15
CA VAL A 11 1.96 10.25 0.81
C VAL A 11 3.14 10.86 0.08
N ASN A 12 3.84 11.79 0.72
CA ASN A 12 5.11 12.30 0.18
C ASN A 12 6.23 11.25 0.26
N ASN A 13 7.34 11.48 -0.46
CA ASN A 13 8.45 10.54 -0.54
C ASN A 13 9.08 10.22 0.83
N GLU A 14 9.29 11.24 1.67
CA GLU A 14 9.87 11.06 3.00
C GLU A 14 9.00 10.16 3.89
N THR A 15 7.69 10.43 3.92
CA THR A 15 6.73 9.64 4.69
C THR A 15 6.71 8.21 4.18
N ARG A 16 6.69 8.01 2.85
CA ARG A 16 6.73 6.68 2.21
C ARG A 16 7.93 5.87 2.68
N GLU A 17 9.14 6.45 2.63
CA GLU A 17 10.34 5.76 3.06
C GLU A 17 10.30 5.41 4.55
N ASN A 18 9.84 6.33 5.39
CA ASN A 18 9.74 6.13 6.82
C ASN A 18 8.75 5.01 7.18
N VAL A 19 7.56 4.99 6.57
CA VAL A 19 6.57 3.93 6.85
C VAL A 19 6.97 2.57 6.29
N LEU A 20 7.69 2.53 5.17
CA LEU A 20 8.24 1.29 4.62
C LEU A 20 9.33 0.71 5.54
N LYS A 21 10.24 1.54 6.06
CA LYS A 21 11.27 1.11 7.03
C LYS A 21 10.67 0.56 8.32
N MET A 22 9.52 1.09 8.75
CA MET A 22 8.83 0.65 9.97
C MET A 22 8.09 -0.69 9.79
N GLU A 23 7.79 -1.12 8.56
CA GLU A 23 7.02 -2.33 8.18
C GLU A 23 5.58 -2.43 8.73
N LYS A 24 5.25 -1.67 9.77
CA LYS A 24 3.98 -1.67 10.47
C LYS A 24 3.59 -0.24 10.82
N LEU A 25 2.31 0.07 10.63
CA LEU A 25 1.73 1.35 10.96
C LEU A 25 0.62 1.16 11.99
N LYS A 26 0.62 1.99 13.04
CA LYS A 26 -0.48 2.03 13.99
C LYS A 26 -1.53 3.03 13.50
N ILE A 27 -2.72 2.54 13.18
CA ILE A 27 -3.86 3.36 12.78
C ILE A 27 -4.97 3.14 13.82
N GLY A 28 -5.20 4.15 14.66
CA GLY A 28 -6.09 4.03 15.82
C GLY A 28 -5.63 2.90 16.76
N TRP A 29 -6.50 1.91 16.95
CA TRP A 29 -6.26 0.72 17.78
C TRP A 29 -5.69 -0.48 17.01
N ASN A 30 -5.44 -0.33 15.71
CA ASN A 30 -4.99 -1.42 14.83
C ASN A 30 -3.51 -1.28 14.46
N ILE A 31 -2.82 -2.41 14.37
CA ILE A 31 -1.47 -2.50 13.79
C ILE A 31 -1.61 -3.09 12.39
N CYS A 32 -1.33 -2.26 11.39
CA CYS A 32 -1.44 -2.60 9.97
C CYS A 32 -0.06 -2.94 9.42
N LYS A 33 0.07 -3.99 8.62
CA LYS A 33 1.30 -4.24 7.86
C LYS A 33 1.37 -3.28 6.68
N VAL A 34 2.52 -2.64 6.52
CA VAL A 34 2.79 -1.75 5.39
C VAL A 34 3.42 -2.58 4.28
N GLN A 35 2.95 -2.37 3.06
CA GLN A 35 3.54 -2.94 1.86
C GLN A 35 3.69 -1.84 0.84
N ASP A 36 4.81 -1.87 0.12
CA ASP A 36 4.99 -1.00 -1.02
C ASP A 36 4.07 -1.49 -2.14
N TYR A 37 3.13 -0.65 -2.56
CA TYR A 37 2.26 -0.97 -3.68
C TYR A 37 2.78 -0.23 -4.90
N ILE A 38 3.49 -0.96 -5.75
CA ILE A 38 3.75 -0.49 -7.11
C ILE A 38 2.41 -0.59 -7.84
N GLY A 39 1.78 0.56 -8.09
CA GLY A 39 0.59 0.65 -8.92
C GLY A 39 0.90 0.07 -10.29
N ILE A 40 0.50 -1.17 -10.53
CA ILE A 40 0.56 -1.76 -11.86
C ILE A 40 -0.52 -1.06 -12.69
N LEU A 41 -0.16 0.07 -13.30
CA LEU A 41 -1.00 0.79 -14.26
C LEU A 41 -1.24 -0.04 -15.52
N ARG A 42 -0.40 -1.06 -15.76
CA ARG A 42 -0.41 -1.90 -16.94
C ARG A 42 -0.96 -3.28 -16.63
N CYS A 43 -2.15 -3.60 -17.09
CA CYS A 43 -2.66 -4.96 -16.96
C CYS A 43 -1.65 -5.97 -17.53
N PHE A 44 -1.18 -6.93 -16.73
CA PHE A 44 -0.16 -7.91 -17.16
C PHE A 44 -0.60 -8.73 -18.38
N LYS A 45 -1.91 -8.92 -18.55
CA LYS A 45 -2.49 -9.67 -19.67
C LYS A 45 -2.53 -8.88 -20.98
N CYS A 46 -2.73 -7.56 -20.94
CA CYS A 46 -2.93 -6.77 -22.17
C CYS A 46 -1.98 -5.58 -22.33
N CYS A 47 -1.10 -5.33 -21.36
CA CYS A 47 -0.13 -4.24 -21.34
C CYS A 47 -0.73 -2.85 -21.68
N ARG A 48 -2.03 -2.66 -21.44
CA ARG A 48 -2.69 -1.35 -21.58
C ARG A 48 -2.67 -0.60 -20.25
N TYR A 49 -2.44 0.70 -20.35
CA TYR A 49 -2.62 1.65 -19.25
C TYR A 49 -4.13 1.85 -19.03
N TYR A 50 -4.56 1.87 -17.77
CA TYR A 50 -5.91 2.31 -17.39
C TYR A 50 -5.96 3.84 -17.26
#